data_AF-A0A9D4N2I3-F1
#
_entry.id   AF-A0A9D4N2I3-F1
#
_cell.length_a   1.000
_cell.length_b   1.000
_cell.length_c   1.000
_cell.angle_alpha   90.00
_cell.angle_beta   90.00
_cell.angle_gamma   90.00
#
_symmetry.space_group_name_H-M   'P 1'
#
loop_
_entity.id
_entity.type
_entity.pdbx_description
1 polymer ?
#
loop_
_entity_poly.entity_id
_entity_poly.type
_entity_poly.pdbx_seq_one_letter_code
_entity_poly.pdbx_strand_id
1 'polypeptide(L)'
;MASQFSSLSLGQLRTELRKRNAKLSGRKKELIERLEAYDRNQNFNNCEDLMPEFRMSLPVTSGYKDINSDMQMAPIDRQKATDYLERFQVEFDETVTALYNDKFLMYLRLFSAESLDFVKSA
;
A
#
# COMPACT_ATOMS: atom_id res chain seq x y z
N MET A 1 39.53 -0.24 16.26
CA MET A 1 38.83 0.17 17.49
C MET A 1 38.00 -1.00 17.97
N ALA A 2 38.15 -1.44 19.22
CA ALA A 2 37.32 -2.54 19.75
C ALA A 2 35.89 -2.02 19.91
N SER A 3 34.92 -2.70 19.32
CA SER A 3 33.53 -2.28 19.41
C SER A 3 33.03 -2.43 20.83
N GLN A 4 32.26 -1.45 21.31
CA GLN A 4 31.72 -1.40 22.67
C GLN A 4 30.90 -2.64 23.06
N PHE A 5 30.41 -3.39 22.07
CA PHE A 5 29.62 -4.61 22.23
C PHE A 5 30.46 -5.89 22.26
N SER A 6 31.74 -5.85 21.87
CA SER A 6 32.61 -7.02 21.84
C SER A 6 32.90 -7.60 23.23
N SER A 7 32.94 -6.73 24.25
CA SER A 7 33.16 -7.06 25.67
C SER A 7 31.92 -7.59 26.38
N LEU A 8 30.72 -7.48 25.80
CA LEU A 8 29.48 -7.93 26.41
C LEU A 8 29.29 -9.45 26.32
N SER A 9 28.59 -10.01 27.31
CA SER A 9 28.11 -11.38 27.29
C SER A 9 26.91 -11.55 26.33
N LEU A 10 26.65 -12.78 25.88
CA LEU A 10 25.49 -13.08 25.02
C LEU A 10 24.16 -12.65 25.64
N GLY A 11 24.03 -12.75 26.97
CA GLY A 11 22.84 -12.30 27.70
C GLY A 11 22.66 -10.78 27.59
N GLN A 12 23.73 -10.02 27.81
CA GLN A 12 23.71 -8.55 27.70
C GLN A 12 23.44 -8.10 26.26
N LEU A 13 24.04 -8.75 25.25
CA LEU A 13 23.78 -8.46 23.84
C LEU A 13 22.30 -8.67 23.48
N ARG A 14 21.69 -9.74 23.99
CA ARG A 14 20.25 -10.00 23.79
C ARG A 14 19.38 -8.95 24.50
N THR A 15 19.76 -8.51 25.70
CA THR A 15 19.05 -7.44 26.40
C THR A 15 19.09 -6.13 25.61
N GLU A 16 20.26 -5.76 25.10
CA GLU A 16 20.43 -4.56 24.28
C GLU A 16 19.68 -4.63 22.93
N LEU A 17 19.64 -5.81 22.30
CA LEU A 17 18.82 -6.05 21.11
C LEU A 17 17.32 -6.03 21.43
N ARG A 18 16.91 -6.54 22.60
CA ARG A 18 15.50 -6.55 23.02
C ARG A 18 14.99 -5.13 23.29
N LYS A 19 15.80 -4.28 23.93
CA LYS A 19 15.50 -2.84 24.09
C LYS A 19 15.30 -2.14 22.74
N ARG A 20 16.01 -2.59 21.72
CA ARG A 20 15.96 -2.09 20.34
C ARG A 20 14.95 -2.83 19.45
N ASN A 21 14.07 -3.69 20.01
CA ASN A 21 13.12 -4.52 19.27
C ASN A 21 13.74 -5.29 18.07
N ALA A 22 15.00 -5.68 18.21
CA ALA A 22 15.75 -6.34 17.15
C ALA A 22 15.76 -7.87 17.31
N LYS A 23 16.03 -8.57 16.20
CA LYS A 23 16.08 -10.04 16.17
C LYS A 23 17.15 -10.57 17.15
N LEU A 24 16.74 -11.47 18.06
CA LEU A 24 17.60 -12.05 19.12
C LEU A 24 18.34 -13.33 18.72
N SER A 25 18.04 -13.88 17.54
CA SER A 25 18.68 -15.09 17.02
C SER A 25 20.03 -14.78 16.37
N GLY A 26 20.98 -15.70 16.52
CA GLY A 26 22.26 -15.65 15.84
C GLY A 26 23.46 -15.97 16.72
N ARG A 27 24.64 -16.05 16.10
CA ARG A 27 25.93 -16.21 16.79
C ARG A 27 26.36 -14.88 17.43
N LYS A 28 27.26 -14.92 18.43
CA LYS A 28 27.74 -13.71 19.15
C LYS A 28 28.16 -12.58 18.20
N LYS A 29 28.92 -12.92 17.15
CA LYS A 29 29.40 -11.96 16.14
C LYS A 29 28.26 -11.28 15.40
N GLU A 30 27.23 -12.02 15.01
CA GLU A 30 26.04 -11.49 14.32
C GLU A 30 25.22 -10.56 15.23
N LEU A 31 25.16 -10.86 16.54
CA LEU A 31 24.48 -9.99 17.51
C LEU A 31 25.23 -8.66 17.69
N ILE A 32 26.57 -8.72 17.71
CA ILE A 32 27.45 -7.55 17.81
C ILE A 32 27.34 -6.67 16.56
N GLU A 33 27.54 -7.26 15.38
CA GLU A 33 27.43 -6.54 14.09
C GLU A 33 26.07 -5.86 13.94
N ARG A 34 25.01 -6.55 14.38
CA ARG A 34 23.66 -6.00 14.40
C ARG A 34 23.55 -4.79 15.31
N LEU A 35 24.04 -4.86 16.55
CA LEU A 35 24.04 -3.71 17.46
C LEU A 35 24.88 -2.54 16.92
N GLU A 36 26.03 -2.82 16.31
CA GLU A 36 26.87 -1.81 15.66
C GLU A 36 26.19 -1.16 14.46
N ALA A 37 25.47 -1.94 13.65
CA ALA A 37 24.66 -1.41 12.56
C ALA A 37 23.54 -0.51 13.08
N TYR A 38 22.88 -0.90 14.18
CA TYR A 38 21.82 -0.09 14.78
C TYR A 38 22.34 1.22 15.38
N ASP A 39 23.47 1.20 16.08
CA ASP A 39 24.06 2.42 16.65
C ASP A 39 24.57 3.37 15.55
N ARG A 40 25.12 2.84 14.45
CA ARG A 40 25.53 3.66 13.29
C ARG A 40 24.34 4.35 12.62
N ASN A 41 23.20 3.66 12.53
CA ASN A 41 22.04 4.16 11.81
C ASN A 41 21.14 5.09 12.64
N GLN A 42 21.40 5.28 13.95
CA GLN A 42 20.56 6.08 14.86
C GLN A 42 19.04 5.75 14.78
N ASN A 43 18.70 4.53 14.37
CA ASN A 43 17.34 4.10 13.97
C ASN A 43 16.27 4.13 15.10
N PHE A 44 16.59 4.63 16.29
CA PHE A 44 15.68 4.62 17.45
C PHE A 44 15.56 5.97 18.18
N ASN A 45 16.36 6.98 17.83
CA ASN A 45 16.11 8.33 18.36
C ASN A 45 14.99 9.04 17.61
N ASN A 46 14.66 8.56 16.41
CA ASN A 46 13.53 9.02 15.63
C ASN A 46 12.66 7.80 15.33
N CYS A 47 11.96 7.30 16.34
CA CYS A 47 10.52 7.17 16.12
C CYS A 47 10.01 8.61 16.01
N GLU A 48 10.36 9.31 14.92
CA GLU A 48 9.47 10.35 14.46
C GLU A 48 8.16 9.61 14.37
N ASP A 49 7.22 10.01 15.24
CA ASP A 49 5.82 9.89 14.95
C ASP A 49 5.73 10.12 13.45
N LEU A 50 5.62 9.03 12.68
CA LEU A 50 5.32 9.13 11.27
C LEU A 50 4.06 9.96 11.32
N MET A 51 4.20 11.25 11.01
CA MET A 51 3.10 12.17 11.17
C MET A 51 1.95 11.48 10.47
N PRO A 52 0.75 11.45 11.07
CA PRO A 52 -0.43 11.04 10.33
C PRO A 52 -0.76 12.13 9.28
N GLU A 53 0.23 12.62 8.55
CA GLU A 53 0.18 13.76 7.64
C GLU A 53 -0.71 13.45 6.44
N PHE A 54 -0.87 12.18 6.10
CA PHE A 54 -1.76 11.74 5.04
C PHE A 54 -3.00 11.06 5.61
N ARG A 55 -3.86 11.84 6.27
CA ARG A 55 -5.24 11.43 6.58
C ARG A 55 -6.19 12.01 5.53
N MET A 56 -6.71 11.14 4.67
CA MET A 56 -7.79 11.49 3.74
C MET A 56 -9.14 11.23 4.40
N SER A 57 -10.03 12.23 4.43
CA SER A 57 -11.41 12.04 4.84
C SER A 57 -12.19 11.38 3.71
N LEU A 58 -12.36 10.07 3.80
CA LEU A 58 -13.16 9.29 2.86
C LEU A 58 -14.66 9.45 3.15
N PRO A 59 -15.50 9.64 2.12
CA PRO A 59 -16.95 9.61 2.27
C PRO A 59 -17.45 8.28 2.85
N VAL A 60 -18.60 8.32 3.53
CA VAL A 60 -19.26 7.12 4.05
C VAL A 60 -19.69 6.22 2.88
N THR A 61 -19.48 4.91 2.99
CA THR A 61 -19.74 3.95 1.91
C THR A 61 -21.19 4.00 1.38
N SER A 62 -22.17 4.32 2.23
CA SER A 62 -23.58 4.47 1.83
C SER A 62 -23.85 5.66 0.92
N GLY A 63 -22.96 6.65 0.87
CA GLY A 63 -23.11 7.83 0.02
C GLY A 63 -22.76 7.57 -1.44
N TYR A 64 -21.99 6.51 -1.72
CA TYR A 64 -21.57 6.20 -3.09
C TYR A 64 -22.75 5.68 -3.92
N LYS A 65 -22.97 6.29 -5.08
CA LYS A 65 -23.99 5.88 -6.05
C LYS A 65 -23.39 5.00 -7.12
N ASP A 66 -24.21 4.16 -7.74
CA ASP A 66 -23.79 3.43 -8.95
C ASP A 66 -23.44 4.43 -10.04
N ILE A 67 -22.31 4.27 -10.73
CA ILE A 67 -22.02 5.09 -11.92
C ILE A 67 -23.12 4.94 -12.99
N ASN A 68 -23.81 3.80 -12.98
CA ASN A 68 -24.88 3.49 -13.92
C ASN A 68 -26.28 3.81 -13.38
N SER A 69 -26.44 4.37 -12.16
CA SER A 69 -27.79 4.55 -11.58
C SER A 69 -28.65 5.51 -12.38
N ASP A 70 -28.02 6.55 -12.93
CA ASP A 70 -28.69 7.63 -13.64
C ASP A 70 -28.59 7.44 -15.17
N MET A 71 -27.86 6.41 -15.61
CA MET A 71 -27.72 6.03 -17.02
C MET A 71 -28.57 4.79 -17.33
N GLN A 72 -29.49 4.92 -18.28
CA GLN A 72 -29.97 3.74 -19.01
C GLN A 72 -28.86 3.27 -19.96
N MET A 73 -27.83 2.61 -19.43
CA MET A 73 -26.83 1.99 -20.29
C MET A 73 -27.46 0.79 -21.00
N ALA A 74 -27.50 0.86 -22.32
CA ALA A 74 -27.65 -0.36 -23.12
C ALA A 74 -26.49 -1.30 -22.78
N PRO A 75 -26.69 -2.63 -22.77
CA PRO A 75 -25.62 -3.58 -22.54
C PRO A 75 -24.39 -3.26 -23.40
N ILE A 76 -23.24 -3.09 -22.74
CA ILE A 76 -21.96 -2.89 -23.42
C ILE A 76 -21.59 -4.24 -24.02
N ASP A 77 -21.73 -4.34 -25.33
CA ASP A 77 -21.31 -5.50 -26.09
C ASP A 77 -19.83 -5.36 -26.47
N ARG A 78 -19.17 -6.48 -26.73
CA ARG A 78 -17.73 -6.54 -26.99
C ARG A 78 -17.37 -5.67 -28.18
N GLN A 79 -18.20 -5.72 -29.21
CA GLN A 79 -18.02 -4.94 -30.42
C GLN A 79 -18.03 -3.44 -30.14
N LYS A 80 -18.96 -2.96 -29.31
CA LYS A 80 -19.03 -1.54 -28.91
C LYS A 80 -17.82 -1.11 -28.09
N ALA A 81 -17.32 -2.01 -27.22
CA ALA A 81 -16.11 -1.76 -26.45
C ALA A 81 -14.89 -1.65 -27.38
N THR A 82 -14.78 -2.52 -28.39
CA THR A 82 -13.71 -2.46 -29.40
C THR A 82 -13.78 -1.16 -30.19
N ASP A 83 -14.96 -0.81 -30.73
CA ASP A 83 -15.16 0.43 -31.49
C ASP A 83 -14.79 1.69 -30.69
N TYR A 84 -14.98 1.66 -29.36
CA TYR A 84 -14.59 2.76 -28.48
C TYR A 84 -13.06 2.83 -28.30
N LEU A 85 -12.42 1.69 -28.02
CA LEU A 85 -10.97 1.64 -27.78
C LEU A 85 -10.15 1.95 -29.03
N GLU A 86 -10.63 1.58 -30.21
CA GLU A 86 -10.01 1.94 -31.49
C GLU A 86 -9.88 3.47 -31.66
N ARG A 87 -10.83 4.26 -31.16
CA ARG A 87 -10.76 5.74 -31.19
C ARG A 87 -9.57 6.29 -30.41
N PHE A 88 -9.10 5.55 -29.42
CA PHE A 88 -7.96 5.89 -28.57
C PHE A 88 -6.70 5.09 -28.90
N GLN A 89 -6.73 4.30 -29.98
CA GLN A 89 -5.60 3.46 -30.40
C GLN A 89 -5.17 2.45 -29.33
N VAL A 90 -6.14 1.93 -28.56
CA VAL A 90 -5.92 0.91 -27.54
C VAL A 90 -6.47 -0.42 -28.04
N GLU A 91 -5.66 -1.47 -27.97
CA GLU A 91 -6.09 -2.82 -28.32
C GLU A 91 -6.66 -3.58 -27.12
N PHE A 92 -7.43 -4.63 -27.40
CA PHE A 92 -7.92 -5.57 -26.38
C PHE A 92 -6.77 -6.46 -25.89
N ASP A 93 -6.01 -5.94 -24.95
CA ASP A 93 -5.01 -6.69 -24.20
C ASP A 93 -5.65 -7.67 -23.20
N GLU A 94 -4.85 -8.55 -22.59
CA GLU A 94 -5.28 -9.46 -21.52
C GLU A 94 -5.96 -8.70 -20.37
N THR A 95 -5.42 -7.53 -20.02
CA THR A 95 -5.95 -6.64 -18.98
C THR A 95 -7.35 -6.11 -19.32
N VAL A 96 -7.54 -5.59 -20.53
CA VAL A 96 -8.82 -5.08 -21.03
C VAL A 96 -9.85 -6.21 -21.12
N THR A 97 -9.41 -7.38 -21.56
CA THR A 97 -10.25 -8.59 -21.66
C THR A 97 -10.75 -9.02 -20.28
N ALA A 98 -9.88 -9.03 -19.27
CA ALA A 98 -10.26 -9.32 -17.89
C ALA A 98 -11.29 -8.30 -17.38
N LEU A 99 -11.03 -7.00 -17.54
CA LEU A 99 -11.95 -5.93 -17.11
C LEU A 99 -13.34 -6.03 -17.78
N TYR A 100 -13.37 -6.39 -19.06
CA TYR A 100 -14.61 -6.60 -19.81
C TYR A 100 -15.38 -7.82 -19.30
N ASN A 101 -14.71 -8.97 -19.15
CA ASN A 101 -15.33 -10.21 -18.68
C ASN A 101 -15.87 -10.09 -17.25
N ASP A 102 -15.10 -9.42 -16.39
CA ASP A 102 -15.49 -9.16 -15.00
C ASP A 102 -16.56 -8.09 -14.89
N LYS A 103 -16.99 -7.48 -16.00
CA LYS A 103 -17.97 -6.39 -16.05
C LYS A 103 -17.61 -5.27 -15.06
N PHE A 104 -16.33 -4.93 -15.00
CA PHE A 104 -15.77 -4.05 -13.96
C PHE A 104 -16.53 -2.72 -13.81
N LEU A 105 -16.99 -2.15 -14.93
CA LEU A 105 -17.78 -0.91 -14.98
C LEU A 105 -19.12 -1.00 -14.23
N MET A 106 -19.66 -2.20 -14.01
CA MET A 106 -20.90 -2.41 -13.24
C MET A 106 -20.70 -2.34 -11.73
N TYR A 107 -19.46 -2.43 -11.25
CA TYR A 107 -19.12 -2.39 -9.83
C TYR A 107 -18.52 -1.06 -9.39
N LEU A 108 -18.37 -0.11 -10.32
CA LEU A 108 -17.88 1.21 -10.01
C LEU A 108 -18.97 2.05 -9.36
N ARG A 109 -18.61 2.60 -8.20
CA ARG A 109 -19.43 3.50 -7.41
C ARG A 109 -18.74 4.85 -7.31
N LEU A 110 -19.51 5.92 -7.42
CA LEU A 110 -19.03 7.29 -7.39
C LEU A 110 -19.61 8.06 -6.21
N PHE A 111 -18.79 8.91 -5.60
CA PHE A 111 -19.23 9.94 -4.67
C PHE A 111 -18.61 11.26 -5.10
N SER A 112 -19.43 12.25 -5.41
CA SER A 112 -18.97 13.60 -5.75
C SER A 112 -19.16 14.53 -4.56
N ALA A 113 -18.07 15.16 -4.11
CA ALA A 113 -18.06 16.22 -3.11
C ALA A 113 -17.84 17.58 -3.79
N GLU A 114 -17.94 18.68 -3.03
CA GLU A 114 -17.79 20.04 -3.59
C GLU A 114 -16.47 20.28 -4.34
N SER A 115 -15.40 19.57 -3.98
CA SER A 115 -14.06 19.76 -4.56
C SER A 115 -13.38 18.50 -5.08
N LEU A 116 -13.93 17.30 -4.82
CA LEU A 116 -13.29 16.03 -5.11
C LEU A 116 -14.31 14.97 -5.52
N ASP A 117 -13.94 14.17 -6.51
CA ASP A 117 -14.67 12.97 -6.89
C ASP A 117 -13.94 11.73 -6.37
N PHE A 118 -14.71 10.84 -5.73
CA PHE A 118 -14.22 9.59 -5.19
C PHE A 118 -14.79 8.44 -6.01
N VAL A 119 -13.89 7.58 -6.50
CA VAL A 119 -14.23 6.34 -7.20
C VAL A 119 -13.93 5.16 -6.29
N LYS A 120 -14.88 4.24 -6.17
CA LYS A 120 -14.72 3.00 -5.41
C LYS A 120 -15.20 1.82 -6.25
N SER A 121 -14.37 0.79 -6.39
CA SER A 121 -14.84 -0.53 -6.85
C SER A 121 -15.43 -1.29 -5.65
N ALA A 122 -16.62 -1.87 -5.83
CA ALA A 122 -17.26 -2.71 -4.83
C ALA A 122 -16.54 -4.05 -4.63
#